data_AF-A0A562RMX6-F1
#
_entry.id   AF-A0A562RMX6-F1
#
_cell.length_a   1.000
_cell.length_b   1.000
_cell.length_c   1.000
_cell.angle_alpha   90.00
_cell.angle_beta   90.00
_cell.angle_gamma   90.00
#
_symmetry.space_group_name_H-M   'P 1'
#
loop_
_entity.id
_entity.type
_entity.pdbx_description
1 polymer ?
#
loop_
_entity_poly.entity_id
_entity_poly.type
_entity_poly.pdbx_seq_one_letter_code
_entity_poly.pdbx_strand_id
1 'polypeptide(L)'
;MMDQDINVGHIFSTPWERKLANDIVADLERYSGEKRSSVEEMRRFLAVKGYRDLLNRLEAACENKRSLEALRAAAHAMRWYALERPAMFAATFRTPTTDTAEWRGALDRLRMFMTKILSECGLCETVADDALRILRSLVRGFVMHEVMDSFYDAPSYDDCYEGAIDVFIAGLPTLAARGPRQDRGRH
;
A
#
# COMPACT_ATOMS: atom_id res chain seq x y z
N MET A 1 -31.01 -27.98 18.93
CA MET A 1 -30.76 -26.84 18.04
C MET A 1 -29.65 -26.03 18.70
N MET A 2 -28.40 -26.31 18.33
CA MET A 2 -27.22 -25.67 18.92
C MET A 2 -26.94 -24.38 18.15
N ASP A 3 -27.14 -23.26 18.83
CA ASP A 3 -26.68 -21.95 18.40
C ASP A 3 -25.15 -21.96 18.58
N GLN A 4 -24.43 -22.25 17.49
CA GLN A 4 -22.98 -22.10 17.47
C GLN A 4 -22.69 -20.62 17.24
N ASP A 5 -22.39 -19.91 18.33
CA ASP A 5 -21.72 -18.62 18.29
C ASP A 5 -20.55 -18.73 17.30
N ILE A 6 -20.64 -18.01 16.19
CA ILE A 6 -19.58 -17.94 15.19
C ILE A 6 -18.38 -17.23 15.83
N ASN A 7 -17.50 -18.01 16.44
CA ASN A 7 -16.25 -17.49 16.98
C ASN A 7 -15.30 -17.19 15.82
N VAL A 8 -15.20 -15.91 15.46
CA VAL A 8 -14.31 -15.37 14.40
C VAL A 8 -12.87 -15.89 14.53
N GLY A 9 -12.42 -16.26 15.74
CA GLY A 9 -11.12 -16.84 16.01
C GLY A 9 -10.85 -18.21 15.36
N HIS A 10 -11.89 -18.97 14.99
CA HIS A 10 -11.74 -20.27 14.29
C HIS A 10 -11.84 -20.18 12.76
N ILE A 11 -12.31 -19.06 12.21
CA ILE A 11 -12.37 -18.82 10.76
C ILE A 11 -10.99 -18.43 10.22
N PHE A 12 -10.17 -17.82 11.08
CA PHE A 12 -8.87 -17.25 10.75
C PHE A 12 -7.76 -18.07 11.40
N SER A 13 -7.43 -19.19 10.75
CA SER A 13 -6.47 -20.20 11.20
C SER A 13 -5.01 -19.73 11.24
N THR A 14 -4.67 -18.62 10.56
CA THR A 14 -3.29 -18.12 10.50
C THR A 14 -3.07 -16.88 11.38
N PRO A 15 -1.85 -16.65 11.90
CA PRO A 15 -1.50 -15.42 12.62
C PRO A 15 -1.82 -14.14 11.83
N TRP A 16 -1.68 -14.21 10.50
CA TRP A 16 -2.02 -13.16 9.56
C TRP A 16 -3.50 -12.78 9.56
N GLU A 17 -4.38 -13.78 9.43
CA GLU A 17 -5.81 -13.54 9.36
C GLU A 17 -6.35 -12.94 10.68
N ARG A 18 -5.77 -13.35 11.82
CA ARG A 18 -6.03 -12.70 13.12
C ARG A 18 -5.55 -11.25 13.16
N LYS A 19 -4.39 -10.94 12.58
CA LYS A 19 -3.89 -9.56 12.46
C LYS A 19 -4.81 -8.70 11.59
N LEU A 20 -5.32 -9.25 10.49
CA LEU A 20 -6.30 -8.61 9.61
C LEU A 20 -7.60 -8.29 10.38
N ALA A 21 -8.13 -9.27 11.11
CA ALA A 21 -9.34 -9.10 11.90
C ALA A 21 -9.15 -8.04 13.01
N ASN A 22 -8.04 -8.11 13.75
CA ASN A 22 -7.72 -7.14 14.81
C ASN A 22 -7.52 -5.73 14.26
N ASP A 23 -6.88 -5.56 13.11
CA ASP A 23 -6.71 -4.26 12.45
C ASP A 23 -8.08 -3.64 12.12
N ILE A 24 -9.00 -4.44 11.55
CA ILE A 24 -10.37 -4.00 11.25
C ILE A 24 -11.11 -3.62 12.55
N VAL A 25 -11.05 -4.46 13.59
CA VAL A 25 -11.72 -4.20 14.88
C VAL A 25 -11.20 -2.92 15.53
N ALA A 26 -9.88 -2.76 15.62
CA ALA A 26 -9.27 -1.58 16.23
C ALA A 26 -9.69 -0.27 15.54
N ASP A 27 -9.90 -0.31 14.23
CA ASP A 27 -10.38 0.85 13.47
C ASP A 27 -11.88 1.10 13.60
N LEU A 28 -12.67 0.04 13.77
CA LEU A 28 -14.10 0.16 14.09
C LEU A 28 -14.31 0.76 15.49
N GLU A 29 -13.54 0.31 16.50
CA GLU A 29 -13.63 0.79 17.88
C GLU A 29 -13.22 2.26 18.03
N ARG A 30 -12.20 2.71 17.28
CA ARG A 30 -11.77 4.12 17.26
C ARG A 30 -12.79 5.07 16.62
N TYR A 31 -13.78 4.54 15.90
CA TYR A 31 -14.84 5.28 15.23
C TYR A 31 -16.21 4.88 15.77
N SER A 32 -16.45 5.12 17.06
CA SER A 32 -17.78 5.02 17.68
C SER A 32 -18.65 6.25 17.36
N GLY A 33 -18.90 6.47 16.07
CA GLY A 33 -19.90 7.40 15.53
C GLY A 33 -20.66 6.75 14.36
N GLU A 34 -21.85 7.28 14.03
CA GLU A 34 -22.84 6.81 13.02
C GLU A 34 -22.62 5.43 12.39
N LYS A 35 -23.58 4.52 12.67
CA LYS A 35 -23.62 3.15 12.14
C LYS A 35 -23.52 3.16 10.61
N ARG A 36 -22.36 2.77 10.05
CA ARG A 36 -22.22 2.56 8.60
C ARG A 36 -23.13 1.40 8.20
N SER A 37 -24.04 1.68 7.29
CA SER A 37 -25.16 0.80 6.99
C SER A 37 -24.82 -0.25 5.92
N SER A 38 -23.70 -0.08 5.21
CA SER A 38 -23.29 -0.99 4.13
C SER A 38 -21.79 -1.32 4.10
N VAL A 39 -21.47 -2.49 3.51
CA VAL A 39 -20.10 -2.96 3.27
C VAL A 39 -19.32 -1.99 2.37
N GLU A 40 -19.99 -1.35 1.41
CA GLU A 40 -19.36 -0.40 0.49
C GLU A 40 -18.95 0.91 1.18
N GLU A 41 -19.77 1.43 2.08
CA GLU A 41 -19.40 2.57 2.94
C GLU A 41 -18.18 2.24 3.80
N MET A 42 -18.12 1.01 4.35
CA MET A 42 -16.98 0.55 5.11
C MET A 42 -15.71 0.46 4.26
N ARG A 43 -15.80 -0.15 3.07
CA ARG A 43 -14.66 -0.27 2.14
C ARG A 43 -14.11 1.10 1.74
N ARG A 44 -14.99 2.05 1.41
CA ARG A 44 -14.61 3.43 1.08
C ARG A 44 -13.89 4.09 2.24
N PHE A 45 -14.45 3.98 3.45
CA PHE A 45 -13.84 4.55 4.64
C PHE A 45 -12.45 3.99 4.91
N LEU A 46 -12.30 2.66 4.90
CA LEU A 46 -11.02 1.99 5.13
C LEU A 46 -9.99 2.40 4.07
N ALA A 47 -10.39 2.53 2.81
CA ALA A 47 -9.49 3.01 1.75
C ALA A 47 -9.04 4.46 1.97
N VAL A 48 -9.97 5.38 2.25
CA VAL A 48 -9.66 6.80 2.51
C VAL A 48 -8.74 6.94 3.71
N LYS A 49 -9.06 6.26 4.82
CA LYS A 49 -8.23 6.26 6.02
C LYS A 49 -6.86 5.65 5.74
N GLY A 50 -6.84 4.51 5.03
CA GLY A 50 -5.61 3.83 4.66
C GLY A 50 -4.68 4.70 3.81
N TYR A 51 -5.21 5.49 2.87
CA TYR A 51 -4.41 6.45 2.10
C TYR A 51 -3.87 7.60 2.95
N ARG A 52 -4.68 8.16 3.85
CA ARG A 52 -4.26 9.26 4.75
C ARG A 52 -3.19 8.79 5.75
N ASP A 53 -3.42 7.66 6.40
CA ASP A 53 -2.47 7.08 7.36
C ASP A 53 -1.14 6.73 6.66
N LEU A 54 -1.19 6.11 5.48
CA LEU A 54 0.00 5.81 4.70
C LEU A 54 0.75 7.09 4.29
N LEU A 55 0.05 8.11 3.78
CA LEU A 55 0.66 9.38 3.41
C LEU A 55 1.41 10.01 4.60
N ASN A 56 0.76 10.09 5.77
CA ASN A 56 1.40 10.64 6.96
C ASN A 56 2.69 9.89 7.34
N ARG A 57 2.70 8.56 7.21
CA ARG A 57 3.92 7.75 7.47
C ARG A 57 5.01 8.01 6.45
N LEU A 58 4.64 8.17 5.19
CA LEU A 58 5.60 8.45 4.12
C LEU A 58 6.21 9.83 4.27
N GLU A 59 5.41 10.84 4.60
CA GLU A 59 5.88 12.20 4.88
C GLU A 59 6.87 12.22 6.03
N ALA A 60 6.55 11.56 7.16
CA ALA A 60 7.46 11.45 8.29
C ALA A 60 8.75 10.68 7.94
N ALA A 61 8.65 9.57 7.20
CA ALA A 61 9.82 8.78 6.81
C ALA A 61 10.75 9.52 5.84
N CYS A 62 10.19 10.37 4.97
CA CYS A 62 10.94 11.14 3.97
C CYS A 62 11.39 12.51 4.47
N GLU A 63 11.11 12.87 5.72
CA GLU A 63 11.50 14.17 6.27
C GLU A 63 13.02 14.39 6.10
N ASN A 64 13.38 15.53 5.52
CA ASN A 64 14.75 15.93 5.17
C ASN A 64 15.49 15.04 4.16
N LYS A 65 14.83 14.08 3.53
CA LYS A 65 15.40 13.20 2.49
C LYS A 65 14.98 13.67 1.10
N ARG A 66 15.78 13.34 0.08
CA ARG A 66 15.52 13.72 -1.31
C ARG A 66 15.83 12.59 -2.29
N SER A 67 15.23 12.65 -3.48
CA SER A 67 15.51 11.71 -4.59
C SER A 67 15.58 10.25 -4.13
N LEU A 68 16.70 9.55 -4.36
CA LEU A 68 16.86 8.13 -4.05
C LEU A 68 16.78 7.82 -2.55
N GLU A 69 17.24 8.73 -1.69
CA GLU A 69 17.16 8.54 -0.24
C GLU A 69 15.70 8.58 0.24
N ALA A 70 14.92 9.53 -0.28
CA ALA A 70 13.50 9.61 -0.02
C ALA A 70 12.76 8.39 -0.60
N LEU A 71 13.15 7.92 -1.79
CA LEU A 71 12.55 6.74 -2.41
C LEU A 71 12.77 5.47 -1.58
N ARG A 72 13.99 5.24 -1.08
CA ARG A 72 14.28 4.13 -0.16
C ARG A 72 13.44 4.23 1.10
N ALA A 73 13.46 5.40 1.77
CA ALA A 73 12.70 5.61 2.99
C ALA A 73 11.19 5.40 2.78
N ALA A 74 10.65 5.87 1.66
CA ALA A 74 9.26 5.63 1.28
C ALA A 74 8.97 4.13 1.11
N ALA A 75 9.82 3.38 0.41
CA ALA A 75 9.66 1.94 0.24
C ALA A 75 9.61 1.19 1.59
N HIS A 76 10.54 1.47 2.50
CA HIS A 76 10.52 0.91 3.86
C HIS A 76 9.24 1.26 4.62
N ALA A 77 8.84 2.53 4.60
CA ALA A 77 7.62 2.96 5.27
C ALA A 77 6.36 2.29 4.68
N MET A 78 6.32 2.04 3.36
CA MET A 78 5.24 1.26 2.74
C MET A 78 5.22 -0.19 3.25
N ARG A 79 6.38 -0.86 3.32
CA ARG A 79 6.47 -2.23 3.86
C ARG A 79 6.07 -2.29 5.34
N TRP A 80 6.62 -1.43 6.19
CA TRP A 80 6.27 -1.42 7.61
C TRP A 80 4.80 -1.11 7.84
N TYR A 81 4.25 -0.14 7.11
CA TYR A 81 2.81 0.14 7.17
C TYR A 81 1.97 -1.07 6.77
N ALA A 82 2.36 -1.77 5.71
CA ALA A 82 1.69 -2.97 5.24
C ALA A 82 1.73 -4.12 6.24
N LEU A 83 2.88 -4.32 6.89
CA LEU A 83 3.04 -5.33 7.92
C LEU A 83 2.23 -4.96 9.16
N GLU A 84 2.27 -3.72 9.62
CA GLU A 84 1.57 -3.28 10.84
C GLU A 84 0.06 -3.15 10.69
N ARG A 85 -0.41 -2.61 9.56
CA ARG A 85 -1.80 -2.23 9.29
C ARG A 85 -2.32 -2.95 8.05
N PRO A 86 -2.39 -4.29 8.07
CA PRO A 86 -2.61 -5.08 6.87
C PRO A 86 -3.98 -4.90 6.21
N ALA A 87 -5.05 -4.69 6.99
CA ALA A 87 -6.38 -4.48 6.44
C ALA A 87 -6.45 -3.10 5.77
N MET A 88 -5.85 -2.09 6.39
CA MET A 88 -5.76 -0.76 5.83
C MET A 88 -4.90 -0.72 4.57
N PHE A 89 -3.76 -1.38 4.58
CA PHE A 89 -2.91 -1.49 3.39
C PHE A 89 -3.63 -2.23 2.27
N ALA A 90 -4.31 -3.33 2.57
CA ALA A 90 -5.14 -4.06 1.61
C ALA A 90 -6.24 -3.19 0.99
N ALA A 91 -6.85 -2.30 1.80
CA ALA A 91 -7.86 -1.36 1.33
C ALA A 91 -7.31 -0.34 0.31
N THR A 92 -6.03 0.03 0.41
CA THR A 92 -5.38 0.96 -0.55
C THR A 92 -5.20 0.37 -1.96
N PHE A 93 -5.38 -0.94 -2.16
CA PHE A 93 -5.28 -1.57 -3.48
C PHE A 93 -6.61 -1.70 -4.21
N ARG A 94 -7.72 -1.42 -3.54
CA ARG A 94 -9.04 -1.64 -4.12
C ARG A 94 -9.45 -0.44 -4.96
N THR A 95 -9.84 -0.73 -6.19
CA THR A 95 -10.65 0.21 -6.96
C THR A 95 -12.01 0.32 -6.28
N PRO A 96 -12.50 1.53 -6.00
CA PRO A 96 -13.78 1.72 -5.36
C PRO A 96 -14.88 1.33 -6.37
N THR A 97 -15.94 0.72 -5.85
CA THR A 97 -17.20 0.49 -6.57
C THR A 97 -17.95 1.80 -6.83
N THR A 98 -17.77 2.80 -5.96
CA THR A 98 -18.33 4.15 -6.11
C THR A 98 -17.22 5.19 -5.96
N ASP A 99 -16.96 5.90 -7.05
CA ASP A 99 -16.04 7.03 -7.06
C ASP A 99 -16.65 8.22 -6.30
N THR A 100 -15.93 8.74 -5.31
CA THR A 100 -16.35 9.90 -4.51
C THR A 100 -15.24 10.94 -4.48
N ALA A 101 -15.60 12.21 -4.32
CA ALA A 101 -14.63 13.30 -4.24
C ALA A 101 -13.61 13.11 -3.09
N GLU A 102 -14.07 12.60 -1.94
CA GLU A 102 -13.19 12.31 -0.81
C GLU A 102 -12.18 11.21 -1.12
N TRP A 103 -12.64 10.13 -1.75
CA TRP A 103 -11.77 9.01 -2.13
C TRP A 103 -10.71 9.44 -3.14
N ARG A 104 -11.11 10.17 -4.20
CA ARG A 104 -10.16 10.72 -5.19
C ARG A 104 -9.15 11.65 -4.54
N GLY A 105 -9.62 12.58 -3.70
CA GLY A 105 -8.73 13.52 -3.01
C GLY A 105 -7.69 12.83 -2.12
N ALA A 106 -8.07 11.76 -1.42
CA ALA A 106 -7.12 11.00 -0.59
C ALA A 106 -6.10 10.22 -1.44
N LEU A 107 -6.56 9.55 -2.50
CA LEU A 107 -5.67 8.83 -3.43
C LEU A 107 -4.72 9.79 -4.15
N ASP A 108 -5.23 10.90 -4.67
CA ASP A 108 -4.45 11.86 -5.46
C ASP A 108 -3.34 12.50 -4.62
N ARG A 109 -3.60 12.83 -3.35
CA ARG A 109 -2.54 13.35 -2.45
C ARG A 109 -1.40 12.34 -2.26
N LEU A 110 -1.74 11.08 -1.99
CA LEU A 110 -0.74 10.02 -1.87
C LEU A 110 0.01 9.81 -3.18
N ARG A 111 -0.71 9.79 -4.32
CA ARG A 111 -0.12 9.66 -5.65
C ARG A 111 0.87 10.79 -5.92
N MET A 112 0.44 12.04 -5.75
CA MET A 112 1.25 13.24 -5.96
C MET A 112 2.53 13.24 -5.11
N PHE A 113 2.42 12.85 -3.84
CA PHE A 113 3.59 12.75 -2.96
C PHE A 113 4.62 11.76 -3.52
N MET A 114 4.18 10.55 -3.88
CA MET A 114 5.06 9.50 -4.39
C MET A 114 5.62 9.81 -5.78
N THR A 115 4.80 10.35 -6.69
CA THR A 115 5.26 10.71 -8.03
C THR A 115 6.23 11.88 -7.99
N LYS A 116 6.09 12.82 -7.03
CA LYS A 116 7.10 13.87 -6.80
C LYS A 116 8.48 13.27 -6.46
N ILE A 117 8.54 12.32 -5.52
CA ILE A 117 9.80 11.63 -5.17
C ILE A 117 10.40 10.94 -6.41
N LEU A 118 9.57 10.25 -7.19
CA LEU A 118 10.00 9.56 -8.42
C LEU A 118 10.47 10.54 -9.51
N SER A 119 9.86 11.72 -9.61
CA SER A 119 10.32 12.78 -10.49
C SER A 119 11.64 13.39 -10.06
N GLU A 120 11.90 13.52 -8.75
CA GLU A 120 13.22 13.88 -8.22
C GLU A 120 14.29 12.79 -8.50
N CYS A 121 13.87 11.58 -8.88
CA CYS A 121 14.73 10.49 -9.36
C CYS A 121 14.88 10.48 -10.89
N GLY A 122 14.37 11.49 -11.61
CA GLY A 122 14.53 11.66 -13.05
C GLY A 122 13.40 11.10 -13.92
N LEU A 123 12.24 10.75 -13.35
CA LEU A 123 11.08 10.27 -14.11
C LEU A 123 10.12 11.40 -14.47
N CYS A 124 9.67 11.44 -15.74
CA CYS A 124 8.56 12.30 -16.15
C CYS A 124 7.23 11.75 -15.59
N GLU A 125 6.20 12.60 -15.51
CA GLU A 125 4.96 12.33 -14.77
C GLU A 125 4.29 10.98 -15.12
N THR A 126 4.09 10.70 -16.41
CA THR A 126 3.44 9.45 -16.85
C THR A 126 4.26 8.20 -16.52
N VAL A 127 5.58 8.31 -16.57
CA VAL A 127 6.51 7.23 -16.20
C VAL A 127 6.59 7.08 -14.68
N ALA A 128 6.48 8.17 -13.92
CA ALA A 128 6.44 8.15 -12.47
C ALA A 128 5.21 7.39 -11.94
N ASP A 129 4.05 7.55 -12.56
CA ASP A 129 2.86 6.75 -12.21
C ASP A 129 3.08 5.24 -12.46
N ASP A 130 3.77 4.89 -13.55
CA ASP A 130 4.11 3.49 -13.86
C ASP A 130 5.13 2.91 -12.88
N ALA A 131 6.16 3.67 -12.55
CA ALA A 131 7.12 3.30 -11.51
C ALA A 131 6.44 3.12 -10.15
N LEU A 132 5.48 3.99 -9.79
CA LEU A 132 4.70 3.84 -8.56
C LEU A 132 3.87 2.55 -8.55
N ARG A 133 3.24 2.17 -9.68
CA ARG A 133 2.51 0.89 -9.79
C ARG A 133 3.44 -0.32 -9.60
N ILE A 134 4.64 -0.27 -10.19
CA ILE A 134 5.65 -1.32 -10.06
C ILE A 134 6.11 -1.41 -8.60
N LEU A 135 6.47 -0.29 -7.97
CA LEU A 135 6.89 -0.26 -6.57
C LEU A 135 5.82 -0.81 -5.63
N ARG A 136 4.56 -0.40 -5.82
CA ARG A 136 3.42 -0.91 -5.03
C ARG A 136 3.25 -2.43 -5.18
N SER A 137 3.47 -2.96 -6.38
CA SER A 137 3.39 -4.39 -6.66
C SER A 137 4.53 -5.15 -5.98
N LEU A 138 5.75 -4.61 -6.05
CA LEU A 138 6.94 -5.14 -5.40
C LEU A 138 6.77 -5.19 -3.88
N VAL A 139 6.37 -4.08 -3.25
CA VAL A 139 6.10 -4.01 -1.80
C VAL A 139 5.04 -5.04 -1.40
N ARG A 140 3.93 -5.10 -2.14
CA ARG A 140 2.84 -6.04 -1.84
C ARG A 140 3.30 -7.50 -1.94
N GLY A 141 4.09 -7.84 -2.95
CA GLY A 141 4.64 -9.18 -3.11
C GLY A 141 5.51 -9.57 -1.90
N PHE A 142 6.47 -8.71 -1.54
CA PHE A 142 7.34 -8.95 -0.39
C PHE A 142 6.58 -9.10 0.92
N VAL A 143 5.64 -8.19 1.19
CA VAL A 143 4.81 -8.26 2.42
C VAL A 143 4.02 -9.55 2.45
N MET A 144 3.43 -9.98 1.32
CA MET A 144 2.70 -11.25 1.27
C MET A 144 3.64 -12.42 1.55
N HIS A 145 4.82 -12.42 0.95
CA HIS A 145 5.79 -13.49 1.15
C HIS A 145 6.28 -13.58 2.59
N GLU A 146 6.52 -12.44 3.24
CA GLU A 146 6.94 -12.31 4.64
C GLU A 146 5.86 -12.76 5.61
N VAL A 147 4.63 -12.31 5.38
CA VAL A 147 3.47 -12.70 6.20
C VAL A 147 3.20 -14.20 6.11
N MET A 148 3.42 -14.80 4.94
CA MET A 148 3.22 -16.23 4.71
C MET A 148 4.45 -17.09 5.04
N ASP A 149 5.57 -16.47 5.47
CA ASP A 149 6.86 -17.13 5.71
C ASP A 149 7.25 -18.10 4.57
N SER A 150 7.11 -17.60 3.34
CA SER A 150 7.14 -18.41 2.11
C SER A 150 8.48 -18.41 1.37
N PHE A 151 9.49 -17.72 1.89
CA PHE A 151 10.84 -17.82 1.34
C PHE A 151 11.57 -19.00 1.97
N TYR A 152 11.94 -19.97 1.14
CA TYR A 152 12.77 -21.09 1.56
C TYR A 152 14.24 -20.65 1.61
N ASP A 153 14.90 -20.84 2.76
CA ASP A 153 16.34 -20.60 2.93
C ASP A 153 16.81 -19.16 2.60
N ALA A 154 15.96 -18.16 2.83
CA ALA A 154 16.35 -16.75 2.68
C ALA A 154 17.16 -16.27 3.91
N PRO A 155 18.22 -15.46 3.71
CA PRO A 155 19.04 -14.95 4.81
C PRO A 155 18.23 -14.09 5.77
N SER A 156 17.39 -13.18 5.26
CA SER A 156 16.34 -12.46 5.98
C SER A 156 15.39 -11.76 5.00
N TYR A 157 14.14 -11.48 5.41
CA TYR A 157 13.22 -10.66 4.61
C TYR A 157 13.72 -9.23 4.43
N ASP A 158 14.44 -8.70 5.41
CA ASP A 158 15.00 -7.35 5.37
C ASP A 158 16.07 -7.25 4.27
N ASP A 159 17.04 -8.16 4.23
CA ASP A 159 18.11 -8.17 3.23
C ASP A 159 17.55 -8.39 1.82
N CYS A 160 16.59 -9.31 1.67
CA CYS A 160 15.94 -9.53 0.38
C CYS A 160 15.14 -8.30 -0.08
N TYR A 161 14.53 -7.56 0.85
CA TYR A 161 13.79 -6.35 0.55
C TYR A 161 14.71 -5.19 0.15
N GLU A 162 15.86 -5.03 0.81
CA GLU A 162 16.91 -4.07 0.39
C GLU A 162 17.38 -4.36 -1.04
N GLY A 163 17.69 -5.62 -1.35
CA GLY A 163 18.08 -6.01 -2.70
C GLY A 163 16.97 -5.75 -3.74
N ALA A 164 15.70 -5.91 -3.36
CA ALA A 164 14.58 -5.58 -4.24
C ALA A 164 14.45 -4.07 -4.50
N ILE A 165 14.72 -3.24 -3.49
CA ILE A 165 14.78 -1.79 -3.65
C ILE A 165 15.96 -1.40 -4.54
N ASP A 166 17.12 -2.02 -4.37
CA ASP A 166 18.30 -1.81 -5.23
C ASP A 166 17.99 -2.10 -6.70
N VAL A 167 17.36 -3.24 -6.97
CA VAL A 167 16.94 -3.63 -8.33
C VAL A 167 15.92 -2.62 -8.88
N PHE A 168 14.94 -2.19 -8.08
CA PHE A 168 13.97 -1.19 -8.51
C PHE A 168 14.64 0.15 -8.87
N ILE A 169 15.56 0.63 -8.02
CA ILE A 169 16.33 1.87 -8.25
C ILE A 169 17.20 1.75 -9.51
N ALA A 170 17.92 0.64 -9.67
CA ALA A 170 18.74 0.38 -10.85
C ALA A 170 17.93 0.31 -12.14
N GLY A 171 16.64 -0.06 -12.06
CA GLY A 171 15.71 -0.10 -13.19
C GLY A 171 15.08 1.24 -13.57
N LEU A 172 15.19 2.29 -12.75
CA LEU A 172 14.58 3.60 -13.04
C LEU A 172 15.05 4.21 -14.37
N PRO A 173 16.34 4.16 -14.75
CA PRO A 173 16.78 4.65 -16.07
C PRO A 173 16.12 3.91 -17.24
N THR A 174 15.86 2.61 -17.09
CA THR A 174 15.14 1.83 -18.11
C THR A 174 13.69 2.27 -18.24
N LEU A 175 13.03 2.63 -17.13
CA LEU A 175 11.69 3.19 -17.16
C LEU A 175 11.68 4.57 -17.80
N ALA A 176 12.64 5.43 -17.46
CA ALA A 176 12.79 6.75 -18.06
C ALA A 176 12.95 6.69 -19.59
N ALA A 177 13.76 5.74 -20.08
CA ALA A 177 14.03 5.55 -21.51
C ALA A 177 12.80 5.08 -22.32
N ARG A 178 11.79 4.46 -21.68
CA ARG A 178 10.55 4.06 -22.37
C ARG A 178 9.70 5.26 -22.79
N GLY A 179 9.95 6.44 -22.21
CA GLY A 179 9.21 7.67 -22.49
C GLY A 179 7.74 7.60 -22.06
N PRO A 180 7.00 8.71 -22.21
CA PRO A 180 5.55 8.72 -21.97
C PRO A 180 4.86 7.70 -22.88
N ARG A 181 3.87 6.96 -22.35
CA ARG A 181 2.99 6.17 -23.23
C ARG A 181 2.33 7.13 -24.22
N GLN A 182 2.63 7.00 -25.50
CA GLN A 182 1.75 7.55 -26.53
C GLN A 182 0.41 6.84 -26.37
N ASP A 183 -0.65 7.62 -26.18
CA ASP A 183 -2.02 7.13 -26.09
C ASP A 183 -2.32 6.39 -27.40
N ARG A 184 -2.15 5.05 -27.41
CA ARG A 184 -2.67 4.22 -28.48
C ARG A 184 -4.17 4.26 -28.27
N GLY A 185 -4.81 5.18 -29.01
CA GLY A 185 -6.22 5.50 -28.91
C GLY A 185 -7.06 4.26 -28.67
N ARG A 186 -7.96 4.34 -27.68
CA ARG A 186 -9.08 3.43 -27.57
C ARG A 186 -9.88 3.52 -28.88
N HIS A 187 -9.72 2.53 -29.74
CA HIS A 187 -10.70 2.17 -30.76
C HIS A 187 -11.76 1.27 -30.12
#